data_AF-A0A3G5AJB3-F1
#
_entry.id   AF-A0A3G5AJB3-F1
#
_cell.length_a   1.000
_cell.length_b   1.000
_cell.length_c   1.000
_cell.angle_alpha   90.00
_cell.angle_beta   90.00
_cell.angle_gamma   90.00
#
_symmetry.space_group_name_H-M   'P 1'
#
loop_
_entity.id
_entity.type
_entity.pdbx_description
1 polymer ?
#
loop_
_entity_poly.entity_id
_entity_poly.type
_entity_poly.pdbx_seq_one_letter_code
_entity_poly.pdbx_strand_id
1 'polypeptide(L)' 'YWPGPGKFSRTDYVASSIQRGRDMGLPSYSQALLAFGLDIPRNWSDLNPNVDP' A
#
# COMPACT_ATOMS: atom_id res chain seq x y z
N TYR A 1 2.74 18.14 7.16
CA TYR A 1 2.56 17.18 8.25
C TYR A 1 1.07 16.92 8.48
N TRP A 2 0.64 15.67 8.61
CA TRP A 2 -0.77 15.33 8.79
C TRP A 2 -1.18 15.46 10.28
N PRO A 3 -2.37 15.98 10.61
CA PRO A 3 -2.83 16.07 12.00
C PRO A 3 -2.93 14.69 12.65
N GLY A 4 -2.26 14.53 13.80
CA GLY A 4 -2.29 13.28 14.56
C GLY A 4 -3.58 13.14 15.39
N PRO A 5 -4.13 11.93 15.54
CA PRO A 5 -5.27 11.71 16.42
C PRO A 5 -4.83 11.72 17.89
N GLY A 6 -5.11 12.82 18.59
CA GLY A 6 -4.99 12.91 20.05
C GLY A 6 -3.56 13.06 20.56
N LYS A 7 -2.88 11.96 20.90
CA LYS A 7 -1.64 11.95 21.71
C LYS A 7 -0.46 12.69 21.06
N PHE A 8 -0.45 12.80 19.74
CA PHE A 8 0.58 13.50 18.98
C PHE A 8 -0.06 14.53 18.08
N SER A 9 0.55 15.72 18.00
CA SER A 9 0.05 16.80 17.15
C SER A 9 0.16 16.46 15.65
N ARG A 10 1.04 15.53 15.28
CA ARG A 10 1.33 15.09 13.91
C ARG A 10 1.40 13.56 13.82
N THR A 11 1.03 13.04 12.65
CA THR A 11 1.23 11.64 12.26
C THR A 11 1.63 11.56 10.79
N ASP A 12 2.17 10.42 10.38
CA ASP A 12 2.45 10.14 8.98
C ASP A 12 1.16 9.63 8.31
N TYR A 13 0.72 10.36 7.27
CA TYR A 13 -0.49 10.02 6.53
C TYR A 13 -0.38 8.69 5.78
N VAL A 14 0.78 8.44 5.15
CA VAL A 14 1.04 7.21 4.38
C VAL A 14 1.15 6.02 5.32
N ALA A 15 1.83 6.17 6.46
CA ALA A 15 1.85 5.12 7.46
C ALA A 15 0.44 4.83 8.01
N SER A 16 -0.37 5.88 8.23
CA SER A 16 -1.75 5.74 8.73
C SER A 16 -2.66 5.00 7.73
N SER A 17 -2.50 5.24 6.43
CA SER A 17 -3.29 4.56 5.40
C SER A 17 -2.92 3.07 5.29
N ILE A 18 -1.64 2.73 5.39
CA ILE A 18 -1.16 1.33 5.40
C ILE A 18 -1.73 0.58 6.63
N GLN A 19 -1.66 1.19 7.82
CA GLN A 19 -2.20 0.57 9.03
C GLN A 19 -3.70 0.35 8.92
N ARG A 20 -4.46 1.35 8.45
CA ARG A 20 -5.89 1.19 8.21
C ARG A 20 -6.19 0.08 7.20
N GLY A 21 -5.40 -0.06 6.14
CA GLY A 21 -5.55 -1.14 5.18
C GLY A 21 -5.40 -2.53 5.81
N ARG A 22 -4.45 -2.69 6.74
CA ARG A 22 -4.29 -3.92 7.52
C ARG A 22 -5.47 -4.18 8.46
N ASP A 23 -5.92 -3.14 9.17
CA ASP A 23 -7.06 -3.24 10.08
C ASP A 23 -8.35 -3.65 9.35
N MET A 24 -8.52 -3.21 8.10
CA MET A 24 -9.65 -3.58 7.24
C MET A 24 -9.48 -4.94 6.56
N GLY A 25 -8.33 -5.61 6.72
CA GLY A 25 -8.05 -6.89 6.07
C GLY A 25 -7.91 -6.79 4.55
N LEU A 26 -7.37 -5.67 4.03
CA LEU A 26 -7.13 -5.55 2.59
C LEU A 26 -6.19 -6.68 2.10
N PRO A 27 -6.48 -7.27 0.93
CA PRO A 27 -5.69 -8.36 0.38
C PRO A 27 -4.28 -7.89 -0.03
N SER A 28 -3.39 -8.84 -0.26
CA SER A 28 -2.09 -8.53 -0.86
C SER A 28 -2.26 -7.99 -2.28
N TYR A 29 -1.23 -7.28 -2.76
CA TYR A 29 -1.23 -6.74 -4.13
C TYR A 29 -1.52 -7.82 -5.18
N SER A 30 -0.83 -8.96 -5.13
CA SER A 30 -1.04 -10.08 -6.06
C SER A 30 -2.43 -10.70 -5.94
N GLN A 31 -2.98 -10.80 -4.72
CA GLN A 31 -4.34 -11.30 -4.52
C GLN A 31 -5.39 -10.35 -5.12
N ALA A 32 -5.19 -9.04 -5.00
CA ALA A 32 -6.05 -8.04 -5.61
C ALA A 32 -6.00 -8.15 -7.14
N LEU A 33 -4.81 -8.22 -7.75
CA LEU A 33 -4.65 -8.39 -9.20
C LEU A 33 -5.38 -9.65 -9.70
N LEU A 34 -5.21 -10.78 -9.02
CA LEU A 34 -5.88 -12.03 -9.36
C LEU A 34 -7.41 -11.89 -9.31
N ALA A 35 -7.94 -11.23 -8.27
CA ALA A 35 -9.39 -11.01 -8.13
C ALA A 35 -9.95 -10.11 -9.24
N PHE A 36 -9.14 -9.22 -9.81
CA PHE A 36 -9.51 -8.37 -10.95
C PHE A 36 -9.15 -8.95 -12.32
N GLY A 37 -8.61 -10.18 -12.39
CA GLY A 37 -8.21 -10.82 -13.65
C GLY A 37 -7.00 -10.16 -14.32
N LEU A 38 -6.14 -9.52 -13.54
CA LEU A 38 -4.91 -8.85 -14.01
C LEU A 38 -3.69 -9.76 -13.85
N ASP A 39 -2.67 -9.53 -14.68
CA ASP A 39 -1.41 -10.28 -14.63
C ASP A 39 -0.62 -9.99 -13.35
N ILE A 40 -0.15 -11.06 -12.70
CA ILE A 40 0.64 -10.97 -11.47
C ILE A 40 2.13 -10.87 -11.85
N PRO A 41 2.85 -9.84 -11.38
CA PRO A 41 4.29 -9.72 -11.62
C PRO A 41 5.06 -10.84 -10.92
N ARG A 42 6.11 -11.36 -11.57
CA ARG A 42 6.94 -12.46 -11.03
C ARG A 42 8.21 -11.95 -10.35
N ASN A 43 8.65 -10.75 -10.71
CA ASN A 43 9.84 -10.10 -10.16
C ASN A 43 9.51 -8.65 -9.75
N TRP A 44 10.33 -8.08 -8.85
CA TRP A 44 10.17 -6.69 -8.40
C TRP A 44 10.31 -5.67 -9.54
N SER A 45 11.18 -5.95 -10.51
CA SER A 45 11.38 -5.11 -11.71
C SER A 45 10.14 -5.02 -12.60
N ASP A 46 9.21 -5.98 -12.50
CA ASP A 46 8.00 -6.02 -13.31
C ASP A 46 6.92 -5.05 -12.79
N LEU A 47 7.08 -4.50 -11.57
CA LEU A 47 6.08 -3.61 -10.96
C LEU A 47 5.97 -2.24 -11.63
N ASN A 48 7.09 -1.69 -12.07
CA ASN A 48 7.14 -0.43 -12.80
C ASN A 48 8.43 -0.37 -13.64
N PRO A 49 8.33 -0.46 -14.98
CA PRO A 49 9.50 -0.47 -15.87
C PRO A 49 10.21 0.88 -15.95
N ASN A 50 9.62 1.95 -15.43
CA ASN A 50 10.14 3.32 -15.53
C ASN A 50 10.73 3.84 -14.21
N VAL A 51 10.79 3.01 -13.16
CA VAL A 51 11.44 3.41 -11.91
C VAL A 51 12.92 3.08 -12.00
N ASP A 52 13.77 4.06 -11.69
CA ASP A 52 15.22 3.83 -11.61
C ASP A 52 15.52 2.79 -10.51
N PRO A 53 16.50 1.89 -10.73
CA PRO A 53 16.86 0.83 -9.79
C PRO A 53 17.51 1.33 -8.49
#